data_AF-A0A2E1BI84-F1
#
_entry.id   AF-A0A2E1BI84-F1
#
_cell.length_a   1.000
_cell.length_b   1.000
_cell.length_c   1.000
_cell.angle_alpha   90.00
_cell.angle_beta   90.00
_cell.angle_gamma   90.00
#
_symmetry.space_group_name_H-M   'P 1'
#
loop_
_entity.id
_entity.type
_entity.pdbx_description
1 polymer ?
#
loop_
_entity_poly.entity_id
_entity_poly.type
_entity_poly.pdbx_seq_one_letter_code
_entity_poly.pdbx_strand_id
1 'polypeptide(L)'
;MKIKNLNIIDFSFIGIAVLIKILGLYFFIDGWLIKSEAKRRQFNEAKNLSQQAYFQDNQILGTNHMIIGILIIISSLILISIYLKYYKNK
;
A
#
# COMPACT_ATOMS: atom_id res chain seq x y z
N MET A 1 23.18 -14.51 15.80
CA MET A 1 21.77 -14.58 16.26
C MET A 1 21.20 -15.94 15.84
N LYS A 2 20.99 -16.88 16.77
CA LYS A 2 20.45 -18.21 16.44
C LYS A 2 18.95 -18.05 16.15
N ILE A 3 18.57 -18.08 14.87
CA ILE A 3 17.17 -18.30 14.45
C ILE A 3 16.92 -19.80 14.62
N LYS A 4 16.73 -20.26 15.85
CA LYS A 4 16.25 -21.62 16.14
C LYS A 4 15.17 -21.51 17.21
N ASN A 5 14.01 -22.10 16.90
CA ASN A 5 12.72 -22.08 17.60
C ASN A 5 11.77 -20.94 17.18
N LEU A 6 11.32 -20.96 15.91
CA LEU A 6 10.07 -20.29 15.52
C LEU A 6 8.93 -21.27 15.77
N ASN A 7 7.95 -20.88 16.60
CA ASN A 7 6.76 -21.68 16.84
C ASN A 7 5.77 -21.52 15.67
N ILE A 8 4.77 -22.40 15.59
CA ILE A 8 3.72 -22.34 14.55
C ILE A 8 3.05 -20.96 14.51
N ILE A 9 2.87 -20.32 15.68
CA ILE A 9 2.31 -18.98 15.82
C ILE A 9 3.19 -17.93 15.11
N ASP A 10 4.52 -18.03 15.20
CA ASP A 10 5.43 -17.10 14.53
C ASP A 10 5.32 -17.21 13.00
N PHE A 11 5.23 -18.44 12.48
CA PHE A 11 5.07 -18.68 11.05
C PHE A 11 3.76 -18.12 10.52
N SER A 12 2.66 -18.37 11.21
CA SER A 12 1.34 -17.83 10.87
C SER A 12 1.34 -16.30 10.89
N PHE A 13 1.95 -15.69 11.91
CA PHE A 13 2.04 -14.24 12.03
C PHE A 13 2.87 -13.62 10.89
N ILE A 14 4.05 -14.18 10.59
CA ILE A 14 4.90 -13.72 9.48
C ILE A 14 4.16 -13.86 8.16
N GLY A 15 3.46 -14.97 7.93
CA GLY A 15 2.67 -15.21 6.71
C GLY A 15 1.59 -14.14 6.52
N ILE A 16 0.79 -13.87 7.54
CA ILE A 16 -0.25 -12.83 7.51
C ILE A 16 0.38 -11.45 7.27
N ALA A 17 1.49 -11.15 7.94
CA ALA A 17 2.18 -9.87 7.79
C ALA A 17 2.68 -9.63 6.35
N VAL A 18 3.17 -10.69 5.69
CA VAL A 18 3.56 -10.63 4.27
C VAL A 18 2.36 -10.38 3.37
N LEU A 19 1.24 -11.09 3.58
CA LEU A 19 0.01 -10.91 2.81
C LEU A 19 -0.52 -9.47 2.91
N ILE A 20 -0.52 -8.89 4.12
CA ILE A 20 -0.96 -7.48 4.32
C ILE A 20 -0.05 -6.52 3.55
N LYS A 21 1.26 -6.75 3.51
CA LYS A 21 2.19 -5.89 2.74
C LYS A 21 1.98 -6.02 1.24
N ILE A 22 1.72 -7.24 0.74
CA ILE A 22 1.38 -7.47 -0.67
C ILE A 22 0.10 -6.72 -1.03
N LEU A 23 -0.91 -6.77 -0.16
CA LEU A 23 -2.15 -6.01 -0.34
C LEU A 23 -1.89 -4.49 -0.38
N GLY A 24 -1.09 -3.96 0.55
CA GLY A 24 -0.73 -2.54 0.54
C GLY A 24 0.05 -2.13 -0.71
N LEU A 25 0.96 -2.96 -1.19
CA LEU A 25 1.69 -2.76 -2.45
C LEU A 25 0.74 -2.77 -3.66
N TYR A 26 -0.24 -3.67 -3.67
CA TYR A 26 -1.27 -3.71 -4.72
C TYR A 26 -2.02 -2.37 -4.81
N PHE A 27 -2.56 -1.87 -3.69
CA PHE A 27 -3.25 -0.56 -3.67
C PHE A 27 -2.34 0.59 -4.11
N PHE A 28 -1.06 0.54 -3.72
CA PHE A 28 -0.10 1.55 -4.12
C PHE A 28 0.16 1.56 -5.63
N ILE A 29 0.41 0.39 -6.21
CA ILE A 29 0.69 0.26 -7.65
C ILE A 29 -0.55 0.61 -8.46
N ASP A 30 -1.73 0.14 -8.05
CA ASP A 30 -3.00 0.45 -8.73
C ASP A 30 -3.28 1.95 -8.72
N GLY A 31 -3.15 2.61 -7.56
CA GLY A 31 -3.28 4.06 -7.46
C GLY A 31 -2.28 4.83 -8.34
N TRP A 32 -1.04 4.33 -8.45
CA TRP A 32 -0.04 4.91 -9.33
C TRP A 32 -0.43 4.79 -10.80
N LEU A 33 -0.95 3.63 -11.23
CA LEU A 33 -1.43 3.41 -12.60
C LEU A 33 -2.59 4.33 -12.94
N ILE A 34 -3.61 4.43 -12.08
CA ILE A 34 -4.76 5.33 -12.25
C ILE A 34 -4.29 6.78 -12.42
N LYS A 35 -3.40 7.23 -11.53
CA LYS A 35 -2.86 8.60 -11.57
C LYS A 35 -2.07 8.86 -12.85
N SER A 36 -1.21 7.92 -13.24
CA SER A 36 -0.37 8.03 -14.44
C SER A 36 -1.21 8.09 -15.70
N GLU A 37 -2.23 7.23 -15.80
CA GLU A 37 -3.14 7.22 -16.93
C GLU A 37 -3.97 8.50 -17.00
N ALA A 38 -4.52 8.95 -15.87
CA ALA A 38 -5.29 10.19 -15.82
C ALA A 38 -4.45 11.40 -16.24
N LYS A 39 -3.17 11.47 -15.81
CA LYS A 39 -2.24 12.51 -16.24
C LYS A 39 -1.96 12.45 -17.75
N ARG A 40 -1.75 11.24 -18.30
CA ARG A 40 -1.54 11.03 -19.74
C ARG A 40 -2.75 11.51 -20.55
N ARG A 41 -3.96 11.12 -20.15
CA ARG A 41 -5.20 11.51 -20.84
C ARG A 41 -5.49 13.01 -20.68
N GLN A 42 -5.18 13.60 -19.52
CA GLN A 42 -5.27 15.05 -19.35
C GLN A 42 -4.43 15.81 -20.38
N PHE A 43 -3.21 15.35 -20.63
CA PHE A 43 -2.30 16.00 -21.58
C PHE A 43 -2.70 15.76 -23.04
N ASN A 44 -3.15 14.55 -23.38
CA ASN A 44 -3.40 14.15 -24.77
C ASN A 44 -4.84 14.39 -25.24
N GLU A 45 -5.82 14.31 -24.35
CA GLU A 45 -7.25 14.18 -24.71
C GLU A 45 -8.11 15.35 -24.22
N ALA A 46 -7.65 16.13 -23.23
CA ALA A 46 -8.46 17.21 -22.67
C ALA A 46 -8.54 18.42 -23.62
N LYS A 47 -9.74 18.71 -24.12
CA LYS A 47 -10.02 19.83 -25.04
C LYS A 47 -10.61 21.06 -24.34
N ASN A 48 -11.11 20.90 -23.13
CA ASN A 48 -11.75 21.98 -22.36
C ASN A 48 -11.51 21.84 -20.85
N LEU A 49 -11.92 22.87 -20.10
CA LEU A 49 -11.74 22.94 -18.65
C LEU A 49 -12.46 21.80 -17.89
N SER A 50 -13.64 21.39 -18.35
CA SER A 50 -14.40 20.32 -17.68
C SER A 50 -13.69 18.97 -17.80
N GLN A 51 -13.12 18.67 -18.97
CA GLN A 51 -12.30 17.46 -19.16
C GLN A 51 -11.00 17.52 -18.35
N GLN A 52 -10.35 18.69 -18.25
CA GLN A 52 -9.17 18.85 -17.42
C GLN A 52 -9.48 18.58 -15.93
N ALA A 53 -10.58 19.12 -15.42
CA ALA A 53 -11.02 18.90 -14.04
C ALA A 53 -11.31 17.41 -13.79
N TYR A 54 -12.03 16.74 -14.70
CA TYR A 54 -12.29 15.31 -14.60
C TYR A 54 -11.01 14.46 -14.47
N PHE A 55 -9.98 14.74 -15.27
CA PHE A 55 -8.72 14.02 -15.16
C PHE A 55 -7.89 14.41 -13.92
N GLN A 56 -8.06 15.62 -13.39
CA GLN A 56 -7.48 16.00 -12.10
C GLN A 56 -8.13 15.22 -10.96
N ASP A 57 -9.45 15.05 -10.96
CA ASP A 57 -10.17 14.27 -9.96
C ASP A 57 -9.70 12.80 -9.96
N ASN A 58 -9.49 12.22 -11.15
CA ASN A 58 -8.93 10.87 -11.27
C ASN A 58 -7.49 10.78 -10.75
N GLN A 59 -6.66 11.82 -10.92
CA GLN A 59 -5.33 11.87 -10.32
C GLN A 59 -5.37 11.96 -8.79
N ILE A 60 -6.35 12.68 -8.23
CA ILE A 60 -6.59 12.74 -6.78
C ILE A 60 -7.03 11.37 -6.28
N LEU A 61 -7.96 10.70 -6.97
CA LEU A 61 -8.40 9.35 -6.64
C LEU A 61 -7.23 8.35 -6.63
N GLY A 62 -6.38 8.36 -7.67
CA GLY A 62 -5.19 7.52 -7.72
C GLY A 62 -4.22 7.83 -6.57
N THR A 63 -4.04 9.10 -6.24
CA THR A 63 -3.21 9.51 -5.08
C THR A 63 -3.78 9.00 -3.75
N ASN A 64 -5.10 9.07 -3.56
CA ASN A 64 -5.75 8.52 -2.36
C ASN A 64 -5.59 7.01 -2.26
N HIS A 65 -5.69 6.28 -3.38
CA HIS A 65 -5.41 4.84 -3.42
C HIS A 65 -3.95 4.53 -3.00
N MET A 66 -2.99 5.33 -3.48
CA MET A 66 -1.59 5.20 -3.08
C MET A 66 -1.40 5.41 -1.57
N ILE A 67 -2.05 6.44 -0.99
CA ILE A 67 -1.99 6.72 0.44
C ILE A 67 -2.55 5.55 1.26
N ILE A 68 -3.68 4.97 0.84
CA ILE A 68 -4.26 3.79 1.49
C ILE A 68 -3.26 2.63 1.48
N GLY A 69 -2.62 2.36 0.34
CA GLY A 69 -1.59 1.33 0.24
C GLY A 69 -0.42 1.54 1.20
N ILE A 70 0.07 2.78 1.32
CA ILE A 70 1.13 3.14 2.27
C ILE A 70 0.67 2.94 3.72
N LEU A 71 -0.54 3.37 4.07
CA LEU A 71 -1.08 3.22 5.42
C LEU A 71 -1.17 1.74 5.82
N ILE A 72 -1.61 0.86 4.92
CA ILE A 72 -1.66 -0.59 5.15
C ILE A 72 -0.25 -1.13 5.47
N ILE A 73 0.77 -0.73 4.69
CA ILE A 73 2.15 -1.16 4.88
C ILE A 73 2.70 -0.66 6.23
N ILE A 74 2.49 0.61 6.56
CA ILE A 74 2.96 1.21 7.83
C ILE A 74 2.29 0.51 9.02
N SER A 75 0.97 0.32 8.98
CA SER A 75 0.23 -0.38 10.04
C SER A 75 0.75 -1.82 10.21
N SER A 76 1.03 -2.53 9.12
CA SER A 76 1.66 -3.87 9.17
C SER A 76 3.02 -3.84 9.89
N LEU A 77 3.88 -2.86 9.56
CA LEU A 77 5.19 -2.71 10.20
C LEU A 77 5.09 -2.43 11.70
N ILE A 78 4.13 -1.59 12.11
CA ILE A 78 3.87 -1.31 13.53
C ILE A 78 3.45 -2.59 14.26
N LEU A 79 2.54 -3.37 13.69
CA LEU A 79 2.10 -4.63 14.29
C LEU A 79 3.24 -5.64 14.44
N ILE A 80 4.11 -5.76 13.43
CA ILE A 80 5.31 -6.61 13.52
C ILE A 80 6.25 -6.14 14.62
N SER A 81 6.48 -4.83 14.73
CA SER A 81 7.34 -4.24 15.75
C SER A 81 6.82 -4.55 17.16
N ILE A 82 5.51 -4.38 17.38
CA ILE A 82 4.84 -4.72 18.64
C ILE A 82 4.99 -6.22 18.93
N TYR A 83 4.73 -7.09 17.93
CA TYR A 83 4.86 -8.54 18.09
C TYR A 83 6.26 -8.94 18.56
N LEU A 84 7.29 -8.46 17.86
CA LEU A 84 8.69 -8.76 18.20
C LEU A 84 9.07 -8.26 19.60
N LYS A 85 8.64 -7.03 19.96
CA LYS A 85 8.97 -6.42 21.26
C LYS A 85 8.36 -7.17 22.44
N TYR A 86 7.10 -7.60 22.33
CA TYR A 86 6.37 -8.15 23.48
C TYR A 86 6.33 -9.68 23.54
N TYR A 87 6.39 -10.37 22.40
CA TYR A 87 6.18 -11.82 22.33
C TYR A 87 7.45 -12.62 22.07
N LYS A 88 8.46 -12.03 21.39
CA LYS A 88 9.69 -12.75 21.05
C LYS A 88 10.89 -12.39 21.92
N ASN A 89 10.91 -11.19 22.49
CA ASN A 89 11.99 -10.71 23.37
C ASN A 89 11.73 -10.98 24.87
N LYS A 90 10.78 -11.85 25.20
CA LYS A 90 10.63 -12.47 26.53
C LYS A 90 11.16 -13.90 26.47
#